data_AF-A0A4Q8QRM0-F1
#
_entry.id   AF-A0A4Q8QRM0-F1
#
_cell.length_a   1.000
_cell.length_b   1.000
_cell.length_c   1.000
_cell.angle_alpha   90.00
_cell.angle_beta   90.00
_cell.angle_gamma   90.00
#
_symmetry.space_group_name_H-M   'P 1'
#
loop_
_entity.id
_entity.type
_entity.pdbx_description
1 polymer ?
#
loop_
_entity_poly.entity_id
_entity_poly.type
_entity_poly.pdbx_seq_one_letter_code
_entity_poly.pdbx_strand_id
1 'polypeptide(L)'
;MKDLSGKLHQLRADANNCAVMAMSATDPNKRELLKRLADELAIEALELEQVVKRQTGDLGSDEQYNALSKPALDPPMPIRRKPLAGS
;
A
#
# COMPACT_ATOMS: atom_id res chain seq x y z
N MET A 1 13.07 7.30 12.13
CA MET A 1 12.81 6.16 11.23
C MET A 1 13.94 6.08 10.23
N LYS A 2 14.41 4.87 9.88
CA LYS A 2 15.43 4.68 8.83
C LYS A 2 14.88 5.27 7.53
N ASP A 3 15.69 5.98 6.74
CA ASP A 3 15.23 6.56 5.48
C ASP A 3 14.99 5.45 4.44
N LEU A 4 13.78 4.88 4.48
CA LEU A 4 13.38 3.78 3.59
C LEU A 4 13.19 4.25 2.15
N SER A 5 12.79 5.51 1.95
CA SER A 5 12.69 6.12 0.64
C SER A 5 14.07 6.29 -0.01
N GLY A 6 15.06 6.75 0.77
CA GLY A 6 16.45 6.82 0.35
C GLY A 6 17.02 5.43 0.05
N LYS A 7 16.75 4.43 0.90
CA LYS A 7 17.16 3.05 0.62
C LYS A 7 16.51 2.49 -0.65
N LEU A 8 15.23 2.77 -0.90
CA LEU A 8 14.51 2.36 -2.11
C LEU A 8 15.14 2.98 -3.36
N HIS A 9 15.44 4.27 -3.30
CA HIS A 9 16.12 4.96 -4.41
C HIS A 9 17.49 4.34 -4.69
N GLN A 10 18.26 4.05 -3.64
CA GLN A 10 19.58 3.42 -3.75
C GLN A 10 19.50 2.03 -4.40
N LEU A 11 18.58 1.16 -3.95
CA LEU A 11 18.41 -0.18 -4.53
C LEU A 11 18.08 -0.12 -6.03
N ARG A 12 17.23 0.82 -6.44
CA ARG A 12 16.91 1.03 -7.87
C ARG A 12 18.11 1.51 -8.67
N ALA A 13 18.90 2.42 -8.11
CA ALA A 13 20.11 2.92 -8.75
C ALA A 13 21.14 1.79 -8.92
N ASP A 14 21.34 0.97 -7.89
CA ASP A 14 22.29 -0.14 -7.90
C ASP A 14 21.85 -1.24 -8.87
N ALA A 15 20.55 -1.58 -8.91
CA ALA A 15 20.00 -2.53 -9.88
C ALA A 15 20.25 -2.06 -11.32
N ASN A 16 19.96 -0.79 -11.61
CA ASN A 16 20.19 -0.21 -12.93
C ASN A 16 21.69 -0.19 -13.29
N ASN A 17 22.55 0.17 -12.35
CA ASN A 17 24.00 0.17 -12.56
C ASN A 17 24.52 -1.25 -12.88
N CYS A 18 24.07 -2.26 -12.14
CA CYS A 18 24.42 -3.66 -12.41
C CYS A 18 23.96 -4.10 -13.80
N ALA A 19 22.74 -3.73 -14.22
CA ALA A 19 22.24 -4.02 -15.56
C ALA A 19 23.08 -3.35 -16.66
N VAL A 20 23.46 -2.08 -16.48
CA VAL A 20 24.34 -1.34 -17.41
C VAL A 20 25.73 -1.98 -17.50
N MET A 21 26.30 -2.37 -16.36
CA MET A 21 27.58 -3.08 -16.31
C MET A 21 27.49 -4.43 -17.02
N ALA A 22 26.37 -5.16 -16.87
CA ALA A 22 26.15 -6.44 -17.55
C ALA A 22 26.12 -6.27 -19.08
N MET A 23 25.47 -5.22 -19.59
CA MET A 23 25.43 -4.93 -21.03
C MET A 23 26.82 -4.66 -21.62
N SER A 24 27.72 -4.07 -20.83
CA SER A 24 29.08 -3.72 -21.26
C SER A 24 30.12 -4.79 -20.95
N ALA A 25 29.74 -5.87 -20.26
CA ALA A 25 30.65 -6.94 -19.84
C ALA A 25 30.98 -7.88 -21.01
N THR A 26 32.28 -8.02 -21.30
CA THR A 26 32.82 -8.95 -22.31
C THR A 26 32.91 -10.39 -21.80
N ASP A 27 33.18 -10.57 -20.50
CA ASP A 27 33.22 -11.89 -19.88
C ASP A 27 31.79 -12.42 -19.63
N PRO A 28 31.45 -13.62 -20.13
CA PRO A 28 30.09 -14.15 -20.03
C PRO A 28 29.67 -14.49 -18.60
N ASN A 29 30.60 -14.91 -17.74
CA ASN A 29 30.30 -15.25 -16.35
C ASN A 29 30.03 -13.98 -15.52
N LYS A 30 30.85 -12.94 -15.70
CA LYS A 30 30.66 -11.63 -15.11
C LYS A 30 29.34 -11.01 -15.54
N ARG A 31 29.01 -11.10 -16.83
CA ARG A 31 27.73 -10.61 -17.37
C ARG A 31 26.55 -11.31 -16.70
N GLU A 32 26.59 -12.63 -16.58
CA GLU A 32 25.53 -13.40 -15.94
C GLU A 32 25.39 -13.07 -14.45
N LEU A 33 26.51 -12.94 -13.73
CA LEU A 33 26.51 -12.54 -12.32
C LEU A 33 25.89 -11.15 -12.11
N LEU A 34 26.27 -10.18 -12.94
CA LEU A 34 25.73 -8.82 -12.87
C LEU A 34 24.23 -8.76 -13.21
N LYS A 35 23.75 -9.60 -14.15
CA LYS A 35 22.31 -9.73 -14.43
C LYS A 35 21.55 -10.23 -13.21
N ARG A 36 21.99 -11.34 -12.63
CA ARG A 36 21.36 -11.91 -11.42
C ARG A 36 21.35 -10.90 -10.28
N LEU A 37 22.45 -10.19 -10.06
CA LEU A 37 22.51 -9.16 -9.02
C LEU A 37 21.54 -8.00 -9.30
N ALA A 38 21.42 -7.57 -10.56
CA ALA A 38 20.45 -6.54 -10.93
C ALA A 38 19.01 -7.00 -10.65
N ASP A 39 18.68 -8.26 -10.97
CA ASP A 39 17.37 -8.85 -10.73
C ASP A 39 17.05 -8.93 -9.22
N GLU A 40 17.98 -9.42 -8.41
CA GLU A 40 17.81 -9.49 -6.94
C GLU A 40 17.60 -8.10 -6.31
N LEU A 41 18.40 -7.10 -6.73
CA LEU A 41 18.24 -5.72 -6.24
C LEU A 41 16.91 -5.10 -6.68
N ALA A 42 16.44 -5.42 -7.88
CA ALA A 42 15.14 -4.97 -8.36
C ALA A 42 13.99 -5.62 -7.56
N ILE A 43 14.10 -6.89 -7.19
CA ILE A 43 13.15 -7.58 -6.32
C ILE A 43 13.12 -6.92 -4.93
N GLU A 44 14.28 -6.72 -4.30
CA GLU A 44 14.34 -6.05 -2.98
C GLU A 44 13.73 -4.64 -3.04
N ALA A 45 13.96 -3.90 -4.12
CA ALA A 45 13.33 -2.59 -4.33
C ALA A 45 11.80 -2.67 -4.44
N LEU A 46 11.25 -3.69 -5.10
CA LEU A 46 9.79 -3.88 -5.19
C LEU A 46 9.17 -4.21 -3.84
N GLU A 47 9.82 -5.05 -3.04
CA GLU A 47 9.38 -5.36 -1.68
C GLU A 47 9.43 -4.13 -0.78
N LEU A 48 10.52 -3.37 -0.85
CA LEU A 48 10.67 -2.14 -0.07
C LEU A 48 9.67 -1.07 -0.50
N GLU A 49 9.34 -0.95 -1.78
CA GLU A 49 8.29 -0.03 -2.24
C GLU A 49 6.94 -0.35 -1.59
N GLN A 50 6.58 -1.63 -1.46
CA GLN A 50 5.34 -2.02 -0.78
C GLN A 50 5.36 -1.63 0.70
N VAL A 51 6.51 -1.76 1.36
CA VAL A 51 6.68 -1.34 2.77
C VAL A 51 6.55 0.17 2.91
N VAL A 52 7.19 0.95 2.04
CA VAL A 52 7.08 2.42 2.03
C VAL A 52 5.65 2.86 1.77
N LYS A 53 4.97 2.26 0.78
CA LYS A 53 3.56 2.53 0.48
C LYS A 53 2.64 2.24 1.67
N ARG A 54 2.87 1.13 2.39
CA ARG A 54 2.11 0.79 3.60
C ARG A 54 2.36 1.79 4.72
N GLN A 55 3.61 2.20 4.97
CA GLN A 55 3.91 3.20 6.02
C GLN A 55 3.31 4.57 5.72
N THR A 56 3.32 5.00 4.45
CA THR A 56 2.72 6.27 4.05
C THR A 56 1.18 6.18 4.03
N GLY A 57 0.60 5.01 3.72
CA GLY A 57 -0.85 4.78 3.73
C GLY A 57 -1.45 4.52 5.11
N ASP A 58 -0.67 3.98 6.06
CA ASP A 58 -1.04 3.75 7.45
C ASP A 58 -1.26 5.08 8.19
N LEU A 59 -0.49 6.12 7.84
CA LEU A 59 -0.73 7.50 8.29
C LEU A 59 -2.04 8.13 7.75
N GLY A 60 -2.83 7.41 6.96
CA GLY A 60 -4.12 7.85 6.42
C GLY A 60 -5.25 6.82 6.51
N SER A 61 -5.10 5.72 7.27
CA SER A 61 -6.07 4.61 7.27
C SER A 61 -6.76 4.32 8.61
N ASP A 62 -6.78 5.25 9.55
CA ASP A 62 -7.61 5.13 10.77
C ASP A 62 -9.10 5.49 10.55
N GLU A 63 -9.51 5.90 9.35
CA GLU A 63 -10.85 6.46 9.11
C GLU A 63 -11.78 5.64 8.19
N GLN A 64 -11.64 4.31 8.12
CA GLN A 64 -12.54 3.50 7.28
C GLN A 64 -13.15 2.23 7.91
N TYR A 65 -12.97 1.96 9.21
CA TYR A 65 -13.65 0.81 9.87
C TYR A 65 -14.84 1.17 10.79
N ASN A 66 -15.27 2.42 10.90
CA ASN A 66 -16.39 2.80 11.78
C ASN A 66 -17.75 3.08 11.05
N ALA A 67 -17.81 2.98 9.73
CA ALA A 67 -19.04 3.31 8.98
C ALA A 67 -20.04 2.15 8.81
N LEU A 68 -19.74 0.94 9.33
CA LEU A 68 -20.61 -0.23 9.14
C LEU A 68 -21.19 -0.81 10.44
N SER A 69 -21.34 0.00 11.50
CA SER A 69 -22.10 -0.42 12.69
C SER A 69 -23.02 0.68 13.21
N LYS A 70 -24.18 0.80 12.55
CA LYS A 70 -25.54 1.08 13.10
C LYS A 70 -26.36 1.94 12.13
N PRO A 71 -27.57 1.48 11.81
CA PRO A 71 -28.76 2.31 12.01
C PRO A 71 -29.61 1.64 13.10
N ALA A 72 -29.72 2.26 14.27
CA ALA A 72 -30.81 3.18 14.59
C ALA A 72 -32.16 2.44 14.64
N LEU A 73 -32.47 1.99 15.86
CA LEU A 73 -33.77 1.56 16.32
C LEU A 73 -34.77 2.72 16.15
N ASP A 74 -35.67 2.67 15.18
CA ASP A 74 -36.77 3.63 15.07
C ASP A 74 -37.82 3.32 16.16
N PRO A 75 -38.25 4.31 16.98
CA PRO A 75 -39.27 4.10 18.01
C PRO A 75 -40.68 3.90 17.41
N PRO A 76 -41.58 3.17 18.09
CA PRO A 76 -42.92 2.93 17.58
C PRO A 76 -43.73 4.23 17.51
N MET A 77 -44.42 4.45 16.38
CA MET A 77 -45.32 5.58 16.14
C MET A 77 -46.42 5.70 17.22
N PRO A 78 -46.71 6.91 17.74
CA PRO A 78 -47.88 7.13 18.58
C PRO A 78 -49.15 7.26 17.72
N ILE A 79 -50.08 6.31 17.85
CA ILE A 79 -51.42 6.41 17.25
C ILE A 79 -52.23 7.46 18.02
N ARG A 80 -52.41 8.64 17.41
CA ARG A 80 -53.22 9.73 17.94
C ARG A 80 -54.71 9.40 17.79
N ARG A 81 -55.38 9.09 18.91
CA ARG A 81 -56.84 8.90 19.00
C ARG A 81 -57.58 10.15 18.48
N LYS A 82 -58.52 9.98 17.54
CA LYS A 82 -59.54 10.98 17.22
C LYS A 82 -60.83 10.64 17.99
N PRO A 83 -61.45 11.61 18.70
CA PRO A 83 -62.81 11.45 19.19
C PRO A 83 -63.80 12.02 18.16
N LEU A 84 -64.83 11.26 17.80
CA LEU A 84 -66.11 11.78 17.29
C LEU A 84 -67.19 10.92 17.96
N ALA A 85 -67.74 11.40 19.08
CA ALA A 85 -68.96 12.20 19.11
C ALA A 85 -70.17 11.34 18.73
N GLY A 86 -70.78 10.76 19.76
CA GLY A 86 -72.12 10.19 19.67
C GLY A 86 -73.17 11.26 19.89
N SER A 87 -74.24 11.21 19.09
CA SER A 87 -75.62 11.60 19.40
C SER A 87 -76.51 10.98 18.32
#